data_AF-A0A7C4R839-F1
#
_entry.id   AF-A0A7C4R839-F1
#
_cell.length_a   1.000
_cell.length_b   1.000
_cell.length_c   1.000
_cell.angle_alpha   90.00
_cell.angle_beta   90.00
_cell.angle_gamma   90.00
#
_symmetry.space_group_name_H-M   'P 1'
#
loop_
_entity.id
_entity.type
_entity.pdbx_description
1 polymer ?
#
loop_
_entity_poly.entity_id
_entity_poly.type
_entity_poly.pdbx_seq_one_letter_code
_entity_poly.pdbx_strand_id
1 'polypeptide(L)'
;DQRSAIVIGDVCEAYGGREPSEVDPRGHVAKRAVKVAAEMDYTCLFAPEMEHFVFSSVNPTKLVWDLWVSPDGGKSDSWGAPRIVPESPEISGNGYVLSPRDAYFRAPPEDTTIDYRNEVSSILEDYFGFKIEKHHHEVATAGQIEINFQYGPLVETADRVIYYKFVAKNVAKKRGLIATFMPKPVFMDNASGMHVHMSLWKDCVNVMYDENDEYAELSQTGRYFIGGLLEHARALTAVCCPTVNSYKRLVPGFEAPIYIVWSRRNRSALIRIPVYYRGQQYASFKRIEYRGADPSCNPYLALSCLLMAGLDGIKKKIDPGDPVDEDIYKLTPERKRALGIGQLPSTLKEALEEMKSDDVIHRALGSHIFDTFIEYKMNDWLQYCLYVSPWEIMRYLNY
;
A
#
# COMPACT_ATOMS: atom_id res chain seq x y z
N ASP A 1 33.20 -13.69 15.05
CA ASP A 1 31.74 -13.71 14.83
C ASP A 1 31.01 -12.92 15.92
N GLN A 2 30.62 -11.69 15.62
CA GLN A 2 29.76 -10.91 16.52
C GLN A 2 28.31 -11.33 16.28
N ARG A 3 27.68 -11.97 17.27
CA ARG A 3 26.25 -12.29 17.25
C ARG A 3 25.47 -11.08 17.75
N SER A 4 24.40 -10.72 17.05
CA SER A 4 23.50 -9.62 17.42
C SER A 4 22.06 -10.11 17.47
N ALA A 5 21.25 -9.52 18.34
CA ALA A 5 19.81 -9.74 18.40
C ALA A 5 19.08 -8.44 18.08
N ILE A 6 17.98 -8.53 17.32
CA ILE A 6 17.11 -7.40 17.02
C ILE A 6 15.86 -7.53 17.89
N VAL A 7 15.51 -6.44 18.60
CA VAL A 7 14.34 -6.39 19.48
C VAL A 7 13.55 -5.14 19.14
N ILE A 8 12.25 -5.30 18.86
CA ILE A 8 11.31 -4.19 18.76
C ILE A 8 10.75 -3.91 20.15
N GLY A 9 10.86 -2.65 20.58
CA GLY A 9 10.32 -2.15 21.83
C GLY A 9 9.34 -1.01 21.61
N ASP A 10 8.54 -0.74 22.63
CA ASP A 10 7.67 0.44 22.69
C ASP A 10 8.43 1.60 23.33
N VAL A 11 8.03 2.83 23.01
CA VAL A 11 8.49 4.03 23.72
C VAL A 11 7.52 4.27 24.87
N CYS A 12 8.01 4.26 26.10
CA CYS A 12 7.20 4.51 27.30
C CYS A 12 7.47 5.90 27.87
N GLU A 13 6.51 6.41 28.65
CA GLU A 13 6.65 7.68 29.36
C GLU A 13 7.88 7.71 30.30
N ALA A 14 8.47 8.89 30.44
CA ALA A 14 9.66 9.10 31.25
C ALA A 14 9.40 8.80 32.75
N TYR A 15 10.48 8.73 33.54
CA TYR A 15 10.44 8.54 35.01
C TYR A 15 9.80 7.22 35.48
N GLY A 16 9.92 6.15 34.69
CA GLY A 16 9.50 4.80 35.09
C GLY A 16 8.03 4.49 34.80
N GLY A 17 7.36 5.33 34.00
CA GLY A 17 6.06 4.99 33.42
C GLY A 17 6.16 3.71 32.58
N ARG A 18 5.23 2.77 32.82
CA ARG A 18 5.09 1.56 31.98
C ARG A 18 4.10 1.74 30.84
N GLU A 19 3.38 2.86 30.85
CA GLU A 19 2.43 3.20 29.80
C GLU A 19 3.16 3.65 28.54
N PRO A 20 2.73 3.19 27.35
CA PRO A 20 3.24 3.69 26.09
C PRO A 20 3.05 5.20 25.95
N SER A 21 4.10 5.88 25.51
CA SER A 21 4.07 7.32 25.28
C SER A 21 3.17 7.67 24.11
N GLU A 22 2.53 8.84 24.17
CA GLU A 22 1.63 9.31 23.11
C GLU A 22 2.29 9.47 21.74
N VAL A 23 3.63 9.47 21.68
CA VAL A 23 4.42 9.55 20.45
C VAL A 23 4.68 8.20 19.79
N ASP A 24 4.34 7.07 20.45
CA ASP A 24 4.69 5.72 19.98
C ASP A 24 3.63 5.10 19.04
N PRO A 25 3.93 4.90 17.75
CA PRO A 25 3.01 4.21 16.83
C PRO A 25 2.67 2.78 17.28
N ARG A 26 3.61 2.06 17.90
CA ARG A 26 3.42 0.65 18.24
C ARG A 26 2.62 0.49 19.53
N GLY A 27 3.13 1.05 20.62
CA GLY A 27 2.53 0.93 21.94
C GLY A 27 1.25 1.75 22.09
N HIS A 28 1.22 3.01 21.64
CA HIS A 28 0.09 3.91 21.87
C HIS A 28 -1.02 3.77 20.83
N VAL A 29 -0.68 3.56 19.56
CA VAL A 29 -1.67 3.46 18.47
C VAL A 29 -2.08 2.01 18.21
N ALA A 30 -1.14 1.17 17.80
CA ALA A 30 -1.45 -0.20 17.35
C ALA A 30 -2.05 -1.09 18.44
N LYS A 31 -1.46 -1.12 19.65
CA LYS A 31 -2.03 -1.89 20.76
C LYS A 31 -3.39 -1.37 21.23
N ARG A 32 -3.61 -0.05 21.18
CA ARG A 32 -4.92 0.55 21.50
C ARG A 32 -5.98 0.12 20.48
N ALA A 33 -5.67 0.15 19.18
CA ALA A 33 -6.59 -0.29 18.14
C ALA A 33 -6.97 -1.78 18.30
N VAL A 34 -6.01 -2.63 18.65
CA VAL A 34 -6.27 -4.05 18.99
C VAL A 34 -7.20 -4.18 20.20
N LYS A 35 -7.00 -3.36 21.24
CA LYS A 35 -7.87 -3.35 22.42
C LYS A 35 -9.31 -2.95 22.08
N VAL A 36 -9.51 -1.92 21.24
CA VAL A 36 -10.83 -1.49 20.78
C VAL A 36 -11.53 -2.61 20.01
N ALA A 37 -10.82 -3.32 19.14
CA ALA A 37 -11.38 -4.48 18.44
C ALA A 37 -11.82 -5.58 19.42
N ALA A 38 -10.99 -5.88 20.42
CA ALA A 38 -11.28 -6.88 21.45
C ALA A 38 -12.49 -6.49 22.33
N GLU A 39 -12.66 -5.20 22.65
CA GLU A 39 -13.84 -4.68 23.36
C GLU A 39 -15.14 -4.83 22.56
N MET A 40 -15.04 -5.03 21.23
CA MET A 40 -16.16 -5.36 20.33
C MET A 40 -16.26 -6.87 20.03
N ASP A 41 -15.54 -7.71 20.78
CA ASP A 41 -15.39 -9.16 20.56
C ASP A 41 -14.80 -9.54 19.19
N TYR A 42 -13.96 -8.68 18.61
CA TYR A 42 -13.32 -8.94 17.32
C TYR A 42 -11.81 -9.07 17.42
N THR A 43 -11.27 -10.02 16.66
CA THR A 43 -9.85 -10.09 16.31
C THR A 43 -9.71 -9.86 14.81
N CYS A 44 -8.89 -8.89 14.41
CA CYS A 44 -8.60 -8.64 12.99
C CYS A 44 -7.22 -9.17 12.63
N LEU A 45 -7.15 -9.95 11.54
CA LEU A 45 -5.91 -10.46 10.97
C LEU A 45 -5.58 -9.70 9.69
N PHE A 46 -4.29 -9.40 9.50
CA PHE A 46 -3.76 -8.59 8.42
C PHE A 46 -2.72 -9.37 7.61
N ALA A 47 -2.74 -9.22 6.29
CA ALA A 47 -1.67 -9.68 5.39
C ALA A 47 -1.39 -8.59 4.33
N PRO A 48 -0.43 -7.69 4.58
CA PRO A 48 0.00 -6.72 3.59
C PRO A 48 0.93 -7.37 2.56
N GLU A 49 0.51 -7.40 1.30
CA GLU A 49 1.35 -7.72 0.15
C GLU A 49 2.15 -6.47 -0.21
N MET A 50 3.48 -6.49 -0.08
CA MET A 50 4.33 -5.33 -0.36
C MET A 50 5.15 -5.55 -1.62
N GLU A 51 4.80 -4.81 -2.65
CA GLU A 51 5.60 -4.71 -3.85
C GLU A 51 6.81 -3.79 -3.59
N HIS A 52 7.95 -4.07 -4.21
CA HIS A 52 9.14 -3.23 -4.12
C HIS A 52 10.05 -3.44 -5.33
N PHE A 53 11.01 -2.55 -5.51
CA PHE A 53 11.97 -2.62 -6.62
C PHE A 53 13.37 -2.93 -6.11
N VAL A 54 14.16 -3.60 -6.96
CA VAL A 54 15.59 -3.84 -6.73
C VAL A 54 16.38 -3.32 -7.93
N PHE A 55 17.23 -2.33 -7.69
CA PHE A 55 18.07 -1.69 -8.71
C PHE A 55 19.54 -2.03 -8.51
N SER A 56 20.33 -2.00 -9.56
CA SER A 56 21.80 -2.04 -9.46
C SER A 56 22.37 -0.70 -9.01
N SER A 57 21.83 0.41 -9.53
CA SER A 57 22.27 1.75 -9.14
C SER A 57 21.17 2.80 -9.40
N VAL A 58 21.31 3.97 -8.79
CA VAL A 58 20.49 5.14 -9.11
C VAL A 58 21.35 6.40 -8.97
N ASN A 59 21.34 7.25 -9.99
CA ASN A 59 22.08 8.51 -9.97
C ASN A 59 21.11 9.70 -10.08
N PRO A 60 20.82 10.41 -8.97
CA PRO A 60 19.88 11.52 -8.98
C PRO A 60 20.38 12.76 -9.74
N THR A 61 21.66 12.86 -10.06
CA THR A 61 22.22 13.97 -10.85
C THR A 61 22.18 13.72 -12.35
N LYS A 62 21.90 12.48 -12.77
CA LYS A 62 21.81 12.10 -14.19
C LYS A 62 20.34 12.03 -14.60
N LEU A 63 19.92 13.04 -15.35
CA LEU A 63 18.60 13.06 -15.99
C LEU A 63 18.70 12.39 -17.35
N VAL A 64 17.84 11.40 -17.59
CA VAL A 64 17.58 10.84 -18.91
C VAL A 64 16.43 11.63 -19.51
N TRP A 65 16.60 12.00 -20.77
CA TRP A 65 15.61 12.70 -21.55
C TRP A 65 15.31 11.93 -22.81
N ASP A 66 14.02 11.75 -23.08
CA ASP A 66 13.54 11.07 -24.27
C ASP A 66 12.38 11.87 -24.85
N LEU A 67 12.67 12.54 -25.97
CA LEU A 67 11.70 13.32 -26.75
C LEU A 67 10.54 12.45 -27.25
N TRP A 68 10.78 11.18 -27.51
CA TRP A 68 9.82 10.33 -28.21
C TRP A 68 8.91 9.55 -27.25
N VAL A 69 9.16 9.62 -25.95
CA VAL A 69 8.30 9.03 -24.92
C VAL A 69 7.16 9.98 -24.60
N SER A 70 6.03 9.80 -25.28
CA SER A 70 4.77 10.45 -24.91
C SER A 70 3.95 9.55 -23.98
N PRO A 71 3.40 10.07 -22.87
CA PRO A 71 2.57 9.32 -21.93
C PRO A 71 1.36 8.61 -22.55
N ASP A 72 0.91 9.03 -23.74
CA ASP A 72 -0.22 8.43 -24.47
C ASP A 72 0.18 8.01 -25.90
N GLY A 73 1.43 7.56 -26.08
CA GLY A 73 1.93 7.08 -27.37
C GLY A 73 1.88 8.11 -28.50
N GLY A 74 1.96 9.41 -28.15
CA GLY A 74 1.94 10.53 -29.09
C GLY A 74 0.56 11.13 -29.33
N LYS A 75 -0.50 10.66 -28.66
CA LYS A 75 -1.87 11.22 -28.81
C LYS A 75 -2.08 12.59 -28.20
N SER A 76 -1.13 13.09 -27.40
CA SER A 76 -1.13 14.44 -26.86
C SER A 76 0.24 15.08 -27.03
N ASP A 77 0.30 16.42 -27.00
CA ASP A 77 1.54 17.24 -27.05
C ASP A 77 2.46 17.08 -25.81
N SER A 78 2.34 15.95 -25.11
CA SER A 78 3.07 15.63 -23.89
C SER A 78 4.37 14.93 -24.26
N TRP A 79 5.46 15.68 -24.27
CA TRP A 79 6.83 15.18 -24.38
C TRP A 79 7.28 14.56 -23.05
N GLY A 80 8.18 13.57 -23.11
CA GLY A 80 8.70 12.89 -21.92
C GLY A 80 9.50 13.83 -21.02
N ALA A 81 9.09 13.97 -19.76
CA ALA A 81 9.82 14.76 -18.78
C ALA A 81 11.24 14.21 -18.55
N PRO A 82 12.25 15.10 -18.32
CA PRO A 82 13.54 14.66 -17.78
C PRO A 82 13.33 13.87 -16.50
N ARG A 83 13.96 12.71 -16.40
CA ARG A 83 13.72 11.77 -15.31
C ARG A 83 14.99 11.04 -14.91
N ILE A 84 15.08 10.67 -13.64
CA ILE A 84 16.10 9.73 -13.17
C ILE A 84 15.62 8.33 -13.56
N VAL A 85 16.46 7.58 -14.27
CA VAL A 85 16.19 6.18 -14.61
C VAL A 85 17.14 5.33 -13.78
N PRO A 86 16.62 4.49 -12.86
CA PRO A 86 17.46 3.52 -12.16
C PRO A 86 18.15 2.58 -13.14
N GLU A 87 19.32 2.07 -12.79
CA GLU A 87 19.99 1.03 -13.56
C GLU A 87 19.55 -0.34 -13.04
N SER A 88 19.15 -1.23 -13.94
CA SER A 88 18.79 -2.62 -13.63
C SER A 88 19.23 -3.54 -14.79
N PRO A 89 19.61 -4.80 -14.51
CA PRO A 89 19.98 -5.76 -15.55
C PRO A 89 18.91 -5.88 -16.64
N GLU A 90 17.64 -5.86 -16.24
CA GLU A 90 16.45 -6.04 -17.09
C GLU A 90 16.19 -4.92 -18.10
N ILE A 91 16.91 -3.80 -17.99
CA ILE A 91 16.81 -2.66 -18.91
C ILE A 91 18.17 -2.25 -19.51
N SER A 92 19.27 -2.91 -19.09
CA SER A 92 20.64 -2.46 -19.37
C SER A 92 21.21 -2.88 -20.74
N GLY A 93 20.41 -3.48 -21.63
CA GLY A 93 20.81 -3.84 -23.01
C GLY A 93 21.85 -4.96 -23.15
N ASN A 94 22.57 -5.30 -22.07
CA ASN A 94 23.59 -6.35 -22.03
C ASN A 94 23.01 -7.76 -21.75
N GLY A 95 21.69 -7.91 -21.77
CA GLY A 95 20.95 -9.14 -21.48
C GLY A 95 19.53 -9.10 -22.07
N TYR A 96 18.67 -10.05 -21.70
CA TYR A 96 17.27 -10.03 -22.10
C TYR A 96 16.56 -8.83 -21.46
N VAL A 97 15.93 -7.99 -22.29
CA VAL A 97 15.26 -6.77 -21.84
C VAL A 97 13.78 -7.06 -21.60
N LEU A 98 13.31 -6.81 -20.39
CA LEU A 98 11.89 -6.90 -20.07
C LEU A 98 11.19 -5.60 -20.48
N SER A 99 10.19 -5.74 -21.34
CA SER A 99 9.39 -4.59 -21.80
C SER A 99 8.57 -4.03 -20.63
N PRO A 100 8.31 -2.70 -20.61
CA PRO A 100 7.44 -2.10 -19.61
C PRO A 100 6.09 -2.80 -19.55
N ARG A 101 5.61 -3.08 -18.33
CA ARG A 101 4.37 -3.82 -18.03
C ARG A 101 4.29 -5.29 -18.49
N ASP A 102 5.39 -5.88 -18.96
CA ASP A 102 5.43 -7.27 -19.47
C ASP A 102 6.24 -8.23 -18.58
N ALA A 103 6.56 -7.80 -17.35
CA ALA A 103 7.47 -8.53 -16.47
C ALA A 103 6.76 -9.48 -15.48
N TYR A 104 5.43 -9.55 -15.51
CA TYR A 104 4.64 -10.32 -14.56
C TYR A 104 4.89 -11.84 -14.69
N PHE A 105 5.33 -12.49 -13.61
CA PHE A 105 5.64 -13.93 -13.58
C PHE A 105 6.62 -14.42 -14.66
N ARG A 106 7.58 -13.59 -15.10
CA ARG A 106 8.64 -14.06 -16.01
C ARG A 106 9.53 -15.09 -15.32
N ALA A 107 9.99 -16.07 -16.09
CA ALA A 107 10.87 -17.13 -15.60
C ALA A 107 12.34 -16.78 -15.87
N PRO A 108 13.30 -17.37 -15.12
CA PRO A 108 14.70 -17.34 -15.50
C PRO A 108 14.89 -17.93 -16.92
N PRO A 109 15.83 -17.42 -17.74
CA PRO A 109 16.87 -16.43 -17.40
C PRO A 109 16.44 -14.96 -17.53
N GLU A 110 15.17 -14.68 -17.85
CA GLU A 110 14.68 -13.31 -18.05
C GLU A 110 14.47 -12.59 -16.71
N ASP A 111 13.96 -13.30 -15.70
CA ASP A 111 13.87 -12.81 -14.33
C ASP A 111 15.25 -12.87 -13.64
N THR A 112 15.81 -11.69 -13.38
CA THR A 112 17.15 -11.54 -12.81
C THR A 112 17.15 -11.46 -11.28
N THR A 113 15.96 -11.47 -10.65
CA THR A 113 15.79 -11.18 -9.23
C THR A 113 15.49 -12.43 -8.38
N ILE A 114 15.33 -13.61 -9.01
CA ILE A 114 14.96 -14.86 -8.32
C ILE A 114 15.90 -15.22 -7.16
N ASP A 115 17.22 -15.15 -7.36
CA ASP A 115 18.19 -15.50 -6.32
C ASP A 115 18.16 -14.53 -5.14
N TYR A 116 17.89 -13.25 -5.42
CA TYR A 116 17.69 -12.25 -4.38
C TYR A 116 16.41 -12.55 -3.58
N ARG A 117 15.29 -12.85 -4.26
CA ARG A 117 14.02 -13.15 -3.59
C ARG A 117 14.12 -14.43 -2.74
N ASN A 118 14.82 -15.44 -3.23
CA ASN A 118 15.07 -16.68 -2.49
C ASN A 118 15.87 -16.40 -1.21
N GLU A 119 16.98 -15.64 -1.29
CA GLU A 119 17.79 -15.32 -0.09
C GLU A 119 17.01 -14.47 0.93
N VAL A 120 16.24 -13.48 0.48
CA VAL A 120 15.37 -12.70 1.37
C VAL A 120 14.34 -13.60 2.07
N SER A 121 13.68 -14.47 1.30
CA SER A 121 12.66 -15.38 1.83
C SER A 121 13.25 -16.33 2.87
N SER A 122 14.37 -17.00 2.55
CA SER A 122 15.05 -17.91 3.49
C SER A 122 15.47 -17.20 4.78
N ILE A 123 16.02 -15.99 4.70
CA ILE A 123 16.43 -15.25 5.91
C ILE A 123 15.22 -14.88 6.78
N LEU A 124 14.10 -14.49 6.15
CA LEU A 124 12.88 -14.16 6.89
C LEU A 124 12.30 -15.39 7.61
N GLU A 125 12.31 -16.56 6.97
CA GLU A 125 11.84 -17.80 7.58
C GLU A 125 12.80 -18.26 8.70
N ASP A 126 14.10 -18.34 8.42
CA ASP A 126 15.10 -18.91 9.32
C ASP A 126 15.34 -18.06 10.58
N TYR A 127 15.27 -16.72 10.46
CA TYR A 127 15.72 -15.81 11.53
C TYR A 127 14.64 -14.87 12.08
N PHE A 128 13.54 -14.67 11.36
CA PHE A 128 12.49 -13.74 11.77
C PHE A 128 11.12 -14.40 11.96
N GLY A 129 11.02 -15.72 11.79
CA GLY A 129 9.79 -16.49 12.06
C GLY A 129 8.66 -16.19 11.07
N PHE A 130 9.01 -15.83 9.84
CA PHE A 130 8.03 -15.69 8.77
C PHE A 130 7.63 -17.07 8.24
N LYS A 131 6.44 -17.13 7.66
CA LYS A 131 6.05 -18.19 6.75
C LYS A 131 5.78 -17.57 5.39
N ILE A 132 6.66 -17.81 4.42
CA ILE A 132 6.54 -17.25 3.08
C ILE A 132 5.56 -18.12 2.29
N GLU A 133 4.60 -17.48 1.63
CA GLU A 133 3.56 -18.19 0.85
C GLU A 133 3.90 -18.23 -0.64
N LYS A 134 4.29 -17.07 -1.19
CA LYS A 134 4.66 -16.90 -2.61
C LYS A 134 5.64 -15.74 -2.75
N HIS A 135 6.50 -15.81 -3.75
CA HIS A 135 7.23 -14.65 -4.23
C HIS A 135 7.34 -14.70 -5.75
N HIS A 136 7.28 -13.55 -6.41
CA HIS A 136 7.34 -13.48 -7.86
C HIS A 136 7.87 -12.13 -8.35
N HIS A 137 8.20 -12.11 -9.63
CA HIS A 137 8.38 -10.88 -10.37
C HIS A 137 7.02 -10.21 -10.60
N GLU A 138 6.97 -8.91 -10.39
CA GLU A 138 5.79 -8.07 -10.58
C GLU A 138 5.70 -7.52 -12.00
N VAL A 139 4.70 -6.68 -12.26
CA VAL A 139 4.33 -6.23 -13.60
C VAL A 139 5.38 -5.30 -14.25
N ALA A 140 5.99 -4.38 -13.48
CA ALA A 140 6.94 -3.42 -14.02
C ALA A 140 8.29 -4.06 -14.31
N THR A 141 8.97 -3.52 -15.32
CA THR A 141 10.38 -3.82 -15.57
C THR A 141 11.28 -3.25 -14.47
N ALA A 142 12.59 -3.41 -14.62
CA ALA A 142 13.61 -2.88 -13.71
C ALA A 142 13.53 -3.45 -12.29
N GLY A 143 13.14 -4.71 -12.15
CA GLY A 143 13.26 -5.50 -10.93
C GLY A 143 12.13 -5.28 -9.92
N GLN A 144 10.89 -5.07 -10.38
CA GLN A 144 9.73 -5.04 -9.49
C GLN A 144 9.41 -6.47 -9.01
N ILE A 145 9.21 -6.63 -7.71
CA ILE A 145 8.97 -7.93 -7.10
C ILE A 145 8.02 -7.83 -5.90
N GLU A 146 7.42 -8.96 -5.54
CA GLU A 146 6.55 -9.13 -4.38
C GLU A 146 6.96 -10.42 -3.63
N ILE A 147 7.01 -10.34 -2.29
CA ILE A 147 7.15 -11.51 -1.40
C ILE A 147 6.02 -11.44 -0.39
N ASN A 148 5.19 -12.48 -0.37
CA ASN A 148 4.02 -12.57 0.49
C ASN A 148 4.28 -13.52 1.65
N PHE A 149 3.81 -13.10 2.82
CA PHE A 149 3.94 -13.86 4.05
C PHE A 149 2.57 -14.03 4.70
N GLN A 150 2.46 -15.07 5.52
CA GLN A 150 1.22 -15.42 6.18
C GLN A 150 0.69 -14.27 7.06
N TYR A 151 -0.62 -14.09 7.03
CA TYR A 151 -1.33 -13.12 7.86
C TYR A 151 -1.04 -13.26 9.35
N GLY A 152 -1.30 -12.20 10.12
CA GLY A 152 -1.21 -12.24 11.57
C GLY A 152 -2.00 -11.14 12.26
N PRO A 153 -1.98 -11.08 13.61
CA PRO A 153 -2.52 -9.97 14.38
C PRO A 153 -1.84 -8.64 13.98
N LEU A 154 -2.53 -7.52 14.24
CA LEU A 154 -2.09 -6.19 13.80
C LEU A 154 -0.65 -5.84 14.19
N VAL A 155 -0.31 -5.93 15.48
CA VAL A 155 1.02 -5.51 15.99
C VAL A 155 2.12 -6.39 15.41
N GLU A 156 1.93 -7.71 15.43
CA GLU A 156 2.90 -8.68 14.89
C GLU A 156 3.08 -8.49 13.39
N THR A 157 2.01 -8.23 12.66
CA THR A 157 2.06 -7.97 11.21
C THR A 157 2.79 -6.66 10.90
N ALA A 158 2.56 -5.61 11.69
CA ALA A 158 3.31 -4.37 11.56
C ALA A 158 4.80 -4.54 11.88
N ASP A 159 5.14 -5.31 12.92
CA ASP A 159 6.52 -5.70 13.24
C ASP A 159 7.15 -6.45 12.03
N ARG A 160 6.42 -7.41 11.44
CA ARG A 160 6.84 -8.14 10.22
C ARG A 160 7.10 -7.21 9.04
N VAL A 161 6.26 -6.19 8.81
CA VAL A 161 6.53 -5.20 7.75
C VAL A 161 7.87 -4.51 7.95
N ILE A 162 8.23 -4.16 9.19
CA ILE A 162 9.52 -3.52 9.49
C ILE A 162 10.68 -4.49 9.25
N TYR A 163 10.59 -5.73 9.74
CA TYR A 163 11.62 -6.75 9.53
C TYR A 163 11.81 -7.09 8.06
N TYR A 164 10.74 -7.22 7.28
CA TYR A 164 10.86 -7.49 5.86
C TYR A 164 11.60 -6.36 5.13
N LYS A 165 11.21 -5.09 5.34
CA LYS A 165 11.94 -3.95 4.77
C LYS A 165 13.42 -3.94 5.17
N PHE A 166 13.72 -4.30 6.42
CA PHE A 166 15.09 -4.40 6.92
C PHE A 166 15.89 -5.50 6.20
N VAL A 167 15.37 -6.72 6.13
CA VAL A 167 16.04 -7.85 5.47
C VAL A 167 16.24 -7.58 3.98
N ALA A 168 15.18 -7.17 3.27
CA ALA A 168 15.22 -6.86 1.85
C ALA A 168 16.35 -5.85 1.51
N LYS A 169 16.41 -4.74 2.25
CA LYS A 169 17.44 -3.70 2.06
C LYS A 169 18.86 -4.20 2.36
N ASN A 170 19.04 -5.01 3.42
CA ASN A 170 20.36 -5.51 3.79
C ASN A 170 20.87 -6.59 2.83
N VAL A 171 19.99 -7.50 2.38
CA VAL A 171 20.32 -8.50 1.36
C VAL A 171 20.66 -7.82 0.04
N ALA A 172 19.88 -6.80 -0.35
CA ALA A 172 20.18 -6.02 -1.55
C ALA A 172 21.57 -5.38 -1.45
N LYS A 173 21.85 -4.71 -0.32
CA LYS A 173 23.16 -4.07 -0.09
C LYS A 173 24.32 -5.07 -0.15
N LYS A 174 24.15 -6.27 0.44
CA LYS A 174 25.15 -7.36 0.40
C LYS A 174 25.44 -7.82 -1.03
N ARG A 175 24.45 -7.77 -1.92
CA ARG A 175 24.56 -8.10 -3.35
C ARG A 175 24.98 -6.93 -4.24
N GLY A 176 25.29 -5.77 -3.68
CA GLY A 176 25.60 -4.57 -4.46
C GLY A 176 24.38 -3.96 -5.17
N LEU A 177 23.17 -4.27 -4.69
CA LEU A 177 21.89 -3.79 -5.18
C LEU A 177 21.27 -2.78 -4.20
N ILE A 178 20.19 -2.13 -4.64
CA ILE A 178 19.39 -1.18 -3.87
C ILE A 178 17.94 -1.65 -3.89
N ALA A 179 17.41 -2.07 -2.73
CA ALA A 179 15.98 -2.32 -2.59
C ALA A 179 15.25 -1.04 -2.16
N THR A 180 14.18 -0.67 -2.88
CA THR A 180 13.35 0.49 -2.56
C THR A 180 11.87 0.12 -2.51
N PHE A 181 11.22 0.64 -1.47
CA PHE A 181 9.78 0.51 -1.20
C PHE A 181 9.04 1.82 -1.55
N MET A 182 9.69 2.68 -2.35
CA MET A 182 9.10 3.91 -2.86
C MET A 182 7.91 3.58 -3.77
N PRO A 183 6.76 4.28 -3.68
CA PRO A 183 5.57 3.93 -4.45
C PRO A 183 5.75 3.99 -5.97
N LYS A 184 6.47 4.99 -6.48
CA LYS A 184 6.66 5.20 -7.92
C LYS A 184 8.12 5.57 -8.24
N PRO A 185 9.02 4.57 -8.29
CA PRO A 185 10.42 4.81 -8.63
C PRO A 185 10.67 4.80 -10.15
N VAL A 186 9.84 4.10 -10.92
CA VAL A 186 9.92 4.01 -12.38
C VAL A 186 8.77 4.79 -13.02
N PHE A 187 9.12 5.73 -13.89
CA PHE A 187 8.15 6.54 -14.64
C PHE A 187 7.42 5.68 -15.68
N MET A 188 6.10 5.86 -15.80
CA MET A 188 5.26 5.20 -16.82
C MET A 188 5.23 3.66 -16.79
N ASP A 189 5.66 3.02 -15.71
CA ASP A 189 5.46 1.59 -15.48
C ASP A 189 4.63 1.33 -14.21
N ASN A 190 4.35 0.09 -13.84
CA ASN A 190 3.67 -0.24 -12.59
C ASN A 190 4.43 0.29 -11.36
N ALA A 191 3.68 0.43 -10.27
CA ALA A 191 4.08 1.16 -9.07
C ALA A 191 3.95 0.23 -7.87
N SER A 192 4.78 0.41 -6.84
CA SER A 192 4.72 -0.40 -5.63
C SER A 192 3.48 -0.09 -4.78
N GLY A 193 2.55 -1.04 -4.71
CA GLY A 193 1.43 -1.06 -3.78
C GLY A 193 1.74 -1.77 -2.46
N MET A 194 0.89 -1.53 -1.47
CA MET A 194 0.74 -2.38 -0.29
C MET A 194 -0.70 -2.86 -0.21
N HIS A 195 -1.03 -4.00 -0.80
CA HIS A 195 -2.39 -4.53 -0.76
C HIS A 195 -2.64 -5.19 0.59
N VAL A 196 -3.53 -4.60 1.40
CA VAL A 196 -3.76 -5.05 2.78
C VAL A 196 -4.97 -5.97 2.81
N HIS A 197 -4.72 -7.27 2.96
CA HIS A 197 -5.78 -8.22 3.25
C HIS A 197 -6.22 -8.14 4.71
N MET A 198 -7.53 -8.11 4.95
CA MET A 198 -8.13 -8.04 6.30
C MET A 198 -9.25 -9.05 6.46
N SER A 199 -9.26 -9.74 7.61
CA SER A 199 -10.35 -10.64 8.01
C SER A 199 -10.68 -10.43 9.49
N LEU A 200 -11.97 -10.49 9.81
CA LEU A 200 -12.46 -10.35 11.19
C LEU A 200 -12.91 -11.70 11.74
N TRP A 201 -12.56 -11.94 13.00
CA TRP A 201 -12.79 -13.19 13.70
C TRP A 201 -13.45 -12.94 15.04
N LYS A 202 -14.38 -13.81 15.41
CA LYS A 202 -15.00 -13.89 16.73
C LYS A 202 -15.04 -15.36 17.14
N ASP A 203 -14.57 -15.69 18.34
CA ASP A 203 -14.54 -17.07 18.86
C ASP A 203 -13.94 -18.09 17.87
N CYS A 204 -12.84 -17.71 17.21
CA CYS A 204 -12.15 -18.50 16.17
C CYS A 204 -12.96 -18.78 14.90
N VAL A 205 -14.08 -18.08 14.69
CA VAL A 205 -14.88 -18.13 13.45
C VAL A 205 -14.69 -16.84 12.67
N ASN A 206 -14.44 -16.96 11.37
CA ASN A 206 -14.36 -15.81 10.47
C ASN A 206 -15.77 -15.25 10.24
N VAL A 207 -16.02 -14.05 10.78
CA VAL A 207 -17.35 -13.41 10.74
C VAL A 207 -17.61 -12.65 9.44
N MET A 208 -16.64 -12.58 8.52
CA MET A 208 -16.83 -11.97 7.21
C MET A 208 -17.47 -12.91 6.19
N TYR A 209 -17.55 -14.21 6.47
CA TYR A 209 -18.15 -15.19 5.57
C TYR A 209 -19.66 -15.32 5.80
N ASP A 210 -20.42 -15.41 4.70
CA ASP A 210 -21.85 -15.77 4.71
C ASP A 210 -22.17 -16.57 3.45
N GLU A 211 -22.65 -17.81 3.61
CA GLU A 211 -23.00 -18.69 2.49
C GLU A 211 -24.20 -18.21 1.68
N ASN A 212 -25.04 -17.33 2.26
CA ASN A 212 -26.25 -16.82 1.62
C ASN A 212 -26.00 -15.63 0.70
N ASP A 213 -24.81 -15.02 0.74
CA ASP A 213 -24.45 -13.94 -0.18
C ASP A 213 -23.99 -14.51 -1.53
N GLU A 214 -24.88 -14.47 -2.53
CA GLU A 214 -24.61 -14.99 -3.87
C GLU A 214 -23.46 -14.26 -4.59
N TYR A 215 -23.21 -13.00 -4.21
CA TYR A 215 -22.23 -12.14 -4.88
C TYR A 215 -20.79 -12.55 -4.60
N ALA A 216 -20.39 -12.61 -3.33
CA ALA A 216 -19.02 -12.87 -2.89
C ALA A 216 -18.92 -13.70 -1.60
N GLU A 217 -20.02 -14.28 -1.11
CA GLU A 217 -20.14 -14.96 0.19
C GLU A 217 -19.67 -14.06 1.35
N LEU A 218 -20.00 -12.77 1.27
CA LEU A 218 -19.63 -11.76 2.25
C LEU A 218 -20.80 -11.48 3.19
N SER A 219 -20.56 -11.62 4.48
CA SER A 219 -21.55 -11.33 5.52
C SER A 219 -21.91 -9.86 5.60
N GLN A 220 -23.05 -9.56 6.23
CA GLN A 220 -23.44 -8.19 6.52
C GLN A 220 -22.41 -7.45 7.41
N THR A 221 -21.77 -8.15 8.34
CA THR A 221 -20.67 -7.60 9.14
C THR A 221 -19.49 -7.19 8.26
N GLY A 222 -19.13 -8.05 7.29
CA GLY A 222 -18.11 -7.74 6.30
C GLY A 222 -18.48 -6.53 5.44
N ARG A 223 -19.75 -6.43 5.00
CA ARG A 223 -20.27 -5.27 4.26
C ARG A 223 -20.16 -3.99 5.08
N TYR A 224 -20.57 -3.98 6.35
CA TYR A 224 -20.42 -2.79 7.20
C TYR A 224 -18.96 -2.40 7.43
N PHE A 225 -18.06 -3.37 7.55
CA PHE A 225 -16.63 -3.10 7.64
C PHE A 225 -16.10 -2.41 6.38
N ILE A 226 -16.53 -2.87 5.19
CA ILE A 226 -16.24 -2.19 3.91
C ILE A 226 -16.84 -0.77 3.91
N GLY A 227 -18.07 -0.60 4.38
CA GLY A 227 -18.74 0.71 4.42
C GLY A 227 -17.95 1.75 5.22
N GLY A 228 -17.43 1.37 6.39
CA GLY A 228 -16.53 2.24 7.16
C GLY A 228 -15.23 2.58 6.44
N LEU A 229 -14.61 1.61 5.78
CA LEU A 229 -13.40 1.88 4.98
C LEU A 229 -13.65 2.82 3.79
N LEU A 230 -14.81 2.71 3.13
CA LEU A 230 -15.18 3.59 2.02
C LEU A 230 -15.52 5.01 2.51
N GLU A 231 -16.27 5.13 3.62
CA GLU A 231 -16.62 6.41 4.25
C GLU A 231 -15.35 7.19 4.61
N HIS A 232 -14.36 6.53 5.21
CA HIS A 232 -13.12 7.14 5.67
C HIS A 232 -11.99 7.12 4.62
N ALA A 233 -12.25 6.67 3.38
CA ALA A 233 -11.22 6.39 2.38
C ALA A 233 -10.33 7.61 2.05
N ARG A 234 -10.93 8.80 1.98
CA ARG A 234 -10.21 10.04 1.65
C ARG A 234 -9.23 10.42 2.75
N ALA A 235 -9.64 10.36 4.02
CA ALA A 235 -8.78 10.58 5.18
C ALA A 235 -7.72 9.47 5.34
N LEU A 236 -8.12 8.20 5.15
CA LEU A 236 -7.22 7.04 5.18
C LEU A 236 -6.07 7.18 4.19
N THR A 237 -6.30 7.83 3.04
CA THR A 237 -5.28 8.06 2.01
C THR A 237 -4.08 8.81 2.58
N ALA A 238 -4.26 9.77 3.49
CA ALA A 238 -3.13 10.51 4.06
C ALA A 238 -2.17 9.60 4.84
N VAL A 239 -2.70 8.64 5.58
CA VAL A 239 -1.91 7.72 6.43
C VAL A 239 -1.38 6.54 5.63
N CYS A 240 -2.18 6.02 4.69
CA CYS A 240 -1.85 4.86 3.87
C CYS A 240 -0.95 5.19 2.68
N CYS A 241 -0.98 6.44 2.21
CA CYS A 241 -0.20 6.99 1.10
C CYS A 241 0.49 8.32 1.50
N PRO A 242 1.44 8.30 2.46
CA PRO A 242 1.87 9.51 3.19
C PRO A 242 3.03 10.27 2.54
N THR A 243 3.29 10.08 1.25
CA THR A 243 4.38 10.79 0.54
C THR A 243 3.86 11.44 -0.72
N VAL A 244 4.53 12.51 -1.17
CA VAL A 244 4.22 13.14 -2.47
C VAL A 244 4.37 12.16 -3.65
N ASN A 245 5.24 11.15 -3.50
CA ASN A 245 5.47 10.11 -4.51
C ASN A 245 4.32 9.09 -4.58
N SER A 246 3.59 8.87 -3.48
CA SER A 246 2.38 8.04 -3.43
C SER A 246 1.33 8.48 -4.46
N TYR A 247 1.17 9.80 -4.65
CA TYR A 247 0.21 10.37 -5.60
C TYR A 247 0.67 10.30 -7.05
N LYS A 248 1.91 9.85 -7.31
CA LYS A 248 2.36 9.45 -8.66
C LYS A 248 2.00 7.99 -8.98
N ARG A 249 1.66 7.19 -7.96
CA ARG A 249 1.03 5.87 -8.10
C ARG A 249 -0.47 6.00 -8.29
N LEU A 250 -1.15 6.85 -7.51
CA LEU A 250 -2.61 7.07 -7.56
C LEU A 250 -3.06 7.90 -8.77
N VAL A 251 -2.68 7.45 -9.97
CA VAL A 251 -3.09 8.05 -11.25
C VAL A 251 -3.76 6.98 -12.12
N PRO A 252 -4.71 7.36 -13.00
CA PRO A 252 -5.33 6.40 -13.89
C PRO A 252 -4.34 5.63 -14.78
N GLY A 253 -4.61 4.35 -15.05
CA GLY A 253 -3.94 3.58 -16.12
C GLY A 253 -2.84 2.58 -15.69
N PHE A 254 -2.56 2.44 -14.39
CA PHE A 254 -1.53 1.54 -13.83
C PHE A 254 -2.07 0.59 -12.76
N GLU A 255 -3.30 0.11 -12.92
CA GLU A 255 -4.03 -0.69 -11.92
C GLU A 255 -4.19 -0.02 -10.53
N ALA A 256 -4.04 1.30 -10.46
CA ALA A 256 -4.13 2.05 -9.21
C ALA A 256 -5.58 2.16 -8.70
N PRO A 257 -5.83 1.94 -7.39
CA PRO A 257 -7.18 1.97 -6.83
C PRO A 257 -7.61 3.40 -6.50
N ILE A 258 -8.01 4.17 -7.51
CA ILE A 258 -8.36 5.60 -7.33
C ILE A 258 -9.86 5.84 -7.06
N TYR A 259 -10.71 4.84 -7.26
CA TYR A 259 -12.17 4.96 -7.12
C TYR A 259 -12.65 4.33 -5.82
N ILE A 260 -13.42 5.09 -5.05
CA ILE A 260 -13.98 4.68 -3.75
C ILE A 260 -15.19 3.79 -4.00
N VAL A 261 -14.93 2.53 -4.34
CA VAL A 261 -15.92 1.47 -4.53
C VAL A 261 -15.35 0.13 -4.10
N TRP A 262 -16.22 -0.86 -4.00
CA TRP A 262 -15.85 -2.24 -3.76
C TRP A 262 -16.33 -3.17 -4.87
N SER A 263 -15.59 -4.26 -5.11
CA SER A 263 -15.93 -5.28 -6.11
C SER A 263 -15.22 -6.61 -5.82
N ARG A 264 -15.74 -7.73 -6.34
CA ARG A 264 -15.09 -9.04 -6.25
C ARG A 264 -13.97 -9.26 -7.29
N ARG A 265 -13.94 -8.49 -8.37
CA ARG A 265 -12.98 -8.70 -9.49
C ARG A 265 -12.29 -7.44 -9.97
N ASN A 266 -12.92 -6.29 -9.82
CA ASN A 266 -12.47 -5.05 -10.41
C ASN A 266 -11.14 -4.57 -9.80
N ARG A 267 -10.08 -4.53 -10.63
CA ARG A 267 -8.76 -4.06 -10.19
C ARG A 267 -8.68 -2.54 -10.02
N SER A 268 -9.69 -1.79 -10.46
CA SER A 268 -9.78 -0.33 -10.25
C SER A 268 -10.51 0.06 -8.97
N ALA A 269 -11.15 -0.90 -8.29
CA ALA A 269 -11.84 -0.68 -7.02
C ALA A 269 -10.84 -0.52 -5.87
N LEU A 270 -11.20 0.35 -4.92
CA LEU A 270 -10.43 0.54 -3.68
C LEU A 270 -10.37 -0.73 -2.84
N ILE A 271 -11.52 -1.41 -2.72
CA ILE A 271 -11.65 -2.65 -1.95
C ILE A 271 -12.00 -3.79 -2.89
N ARG A 272 -11.15 -4.81 -2.90
CA ARG A 272 -11.42 -6.06 -3.62
C ARG A 272 -11.84 -7.16 -2.65
N ILE A 273 -12.76 -8.02 -3.07
CA ILE A 273 -13.06 -9.27 -2.35
C ILE A 273 -12.51 -10.44 -3.17
N PRO A 274 -11.39 -11.06 -2.74
CA PRO A 274 -10.86 -12.23 -3.42
C PRO A 274 -11.87 -13.40 -3.41
N VAL A 275 -12.29 -13.84 -4.60
CA VAL A 275 -13.25 -14.96 -4.80
C VAL A 275 -12.60 -16.17 -5.47
N TYR A 276 -11.34 -16.47 -5.13
CA TYR A 276 -10.60 -17.63 -5.68
C TYR A 276 -11.18 -18.97 -5.23
N TYR A 277 -11.73 -19.01 -4.01
CA TYR A 277 -12.33 -20.19 -3.40
C TYR A 277 -13.76 -19.88 -2.94
N ARG A 278 -14.67 -20.85 -3.06
CA ARG A 278 -16.11 -20.72 -2.74
C ARG A 278 -16.64 -21.93 -1.97
N GLY A 279 -17.59 -21.69 -1.08
CA GLY A 279 -18.22 -22.69 -0.22
C GLY A 279 -17.66 -22.75 1.21
N GLN A 280 -18.42 -23.41 2.09
CA GLN A 280 -18.22 -23.45 3.54
C GLN A 280 -16.81 -23.91 3.95
N GLN A 281 -16.21 -24.83 3.22
CA GLN A 281 -14.86 -25.35 3.48
C GLN A 281 -13.77 -24.27 3.34
N TYR A 282 -14.07 -23.15 2.69
CA TYR A 282 -13.17 -22.00 2.51
C TYR A 282 -13.62 -20.77 3.30
N ALA A 283 -14.57 -20.90 4.23
CA ALA A 283 -15.07 -19.79 5.04
C ALA A 283 -13.94 -19.04 5.77
N SER A 284 -12.94 -19.77 6.27
CA SER A 284 -11.75 -19.22 6.93
C SER A 284 -10.89 -18.32 6.02
N PHE A 285 -10.94 -18.51 4.70
CA PHE A 285 -10.16 -17.73 3.73
C PHE A 285 -10.85 -16.41 3.33
N LYS A 286 -12.11 -16.21 3.72
CA LYS A 286 -12.87 -15.01 3.36
C LYS A 286 -12.22 -13.77 3.97
N ARG A 287 -11.99 -12.77 3.13
CA ARG A 287 -11.30 -11.53 3.50
C ARG A 287 -11.63 -10.45 2.49
N ILE A 288 -11.34 -9.23 2.88
CA ILE A 288 -11.29 -8.09 1.96
C ILE A 288 -9.83 -7.73 1.68
N GLU A 289 -9.60 -6.96 0.64
CA GLU A 289 -8.30 -6.44 0.25
C GLU A 289 -8.42 -4.93 0.02
N TYR A 290 -7.82 -4.15 0.90
CA TYR A 290 -7.72 -2.70 0.75
C TYR A 290 -6.46 -2.36 -0.05
N ARG A 291 -6.64 -1.78 -1.23
CA ARG A 291 -5.53 -1.57 -2.18
C ARG A 291 -4.94 -0.14 -2.12
N GLY A 292 -5.63 0.76 -1.43
CA GLY A 292 -5.30 2.18 -1.29
C GLY A 292 -4.18 2.48 -0.31
N ALA A 293 -3.22 1.57 -0.14
CA ALA A 293 -2.03 1.78 0.67
C ALA A 293 -0.77 1.50 -0.16
N ASP A 294 0.34 2.08 0.27
CA ASP A 294 1.64 1.82 -0.32
C ASP A 294 2.71 1.55 0.75
N PRO A 295 3.85 0.96 0.36
CA PRO A 295 4.88 0.58 1.32
C PRO A 295 5.65 1.75 1.93
N SER A 296 5.36 3.01 1.56
CA SER A 296 5.97 4.17 2.23
C SER A 296 5.34 4.50 3.58
N CYS A 297 4.17 3.92 3.87
CA CYS A 297 3.47 4.14 5.12
C CYS A 297 4.17 3.57 6.36
N ASN A 298 3.84 4.15 7.51
CA ASN A 298 4.13 3.53 8.81
C ASN A 298 3.07 2.43 9.04
N PRO A 299 3.47 1.14 9.10
CA PRO A 299 2.51 0.05 9.16
C PRO A 299 1.68 0.06 10.44
N TYR A 300 2.22 0.51 11.57
CA TYR A 300 1.46 0.60 12.82
C TYR A 300 0.32 1.60 12.70
N LEU A 301 0.56 2.76 12.09
CA LEU A 301 -0.45 3.80 11.91
C LEU A 301 -1.48 3.37 10.86
N ALA A 302 -1.02 2.90 9.70
CA ALA A 302 -1.90 2.54 8.58
C ALA A 302 -2.83 1.38 8.94
N LEU A 303 -2.30 0.27 9.48
CA LEU A 303 -3.13 -0.89 9.83
C LEU A 303 -4.12 -0.57 10.97
N SER A 304 -3.74 0.30 11.91
CA SER A 304 -4.63 0.77 12.98
C SER A 304 -5.75 1.64 12.45
N CYS A 305 -5.45 2.58 11.55
CA CYS A 305 -6.46 3.43 10.93
C CYS A 305 -7.45 2.61 10.10
N LEU A 306 -6.97 1.62 9.33
CA LEU A 306 -7.83 0.68 8.60
C LEU A 306 -8.74 -0.12 9.53
N LEU A 307 -8.19 -0.65 10.63
CA LEU A 307 -8.99 -1.36 11.64
C LEU A 307 -10.09 -0.47 12.22
N MET A 308 -9.72 0.73 12.68
CA MET A 308 -10.64 1.65 13.34
C MET A 308 -11.74 2.16 12.40
N ALA A 309 -11.40 2.45 11.14
CA ALA A 309 -12.37 2.83 10.12
C ALA A 309 -13.38 1.70 9.83
N GLY A 310 -12.90 0.46 9.67
CA GLY A 310 -13.79 -0.67 9.46
C GLY A 310 -14.67 -1.00 10.68
N LEU A 311 -14.14 -0.87 11.90
CA LEU A 311 -14.93 -1.04 13.13
C LEU A 311 -15.99 0.07 13.30
N ASP A 312 -15.70 1.31 12.92
CA ASP A 312 -16.69 2.39 12.91
C ASP A 312 -17.85 2.08 11.96
N GLY A 313 -17.53 1.53 10.77
CA GLY A 313 -18.51 1.01 9.82
C GLY A 313 -19.44 -0.03 10.43
N ILE A 314 -18.90 -1.01 11.16
CA ILE A 314 -19.70 -2.01 11.90
C ILE A 314 -20.58 -1.34 12.96
N LYS A 315 -19.99 -0.44 13.76
CA LYS A 315 -20.68 0.23 14.88
C LYS A 315 -21.86 1.08 14.39
N LYS A 316 -21.68 1.82 13.29
CA LYS A 316 -22.69 2.70 12.71
C LYS A 316 -23.56 2.00 11.66
N LYS A 317 -23.26 0.74 11.32
CA LYS A 317 -23.93 -0.04 10.27
C LYS A 317 -23.90 0.68 8.91
N ILE A 318 -22.74 1.21 8.53
CA ILE A 318 -22.57 1.95 7.28
C ILE A 318 -22.66 0.98 6.11
N ASP A 319 -23.67 1.15 5.25
CA ASP A 319 -23.81 0.35 4.05
C ASP A 319 -22.82 0.83 2.97
N PRO A 320 -21.95 -0.05 2.42
CA PRO A 320 -21.04 0.32 1.34
C PRO A 320 -21.73 0.54 -0.02
N GLY A 321 -23.05 0.34 -0.10
CA GLY A 321 -23.81 0.39 -1.34
C GLY A 321 -23.56 -0.81 -2.25
N ASP A 322 -24.12 -0.75 -3.45
CA ASP A 322 -23.96 -1.83 -4.44
C ASP A 322 -22.52 -1.88 -4.98
N PRO A 323 -21.97 -3.09 -5.21
CA PRO A 323 -20.64 -3.24 -5.77
C PRO A 323 -20.60 -2.80 -7.25
N VAL A 324 -19.45 -2.28 -7.68
CA VAL A 324 -19.25 -1.80 -9.06
C VAL A 324 -18.28 -2.71 -9.83
N ASP A 325 -18.84 -3.62 -10.63
CA ASP A 325 -18.09 -4.58 -11.44
C ASP A 325 -17.68 -4.04 -12.84
N GLU A 326 -18.18 -2.86 -13.23
CA GLU A 326 -17.82 -2.20 -14.49
C GLU A 326 -16.37 -1.70 -14.50
N ASP A 327 -15.69 -1.71 -15.65
CA ASP A 327 -14.36 -1.10 -15.80
C ASP A 327 -14.44 0.42 -15.64
N ILE A 328 -14.15 0.90 -14.43
CA ILE A 328 -14.39 2.30 -14.02
C ILE A 328 -13.54 3.28 -14.83
N TYR A 329 -12.41 2.82 -15.37
CA TYR A 329 -11.58 3.66 -16.23
C TYR A 329 -12.27 4.05 -17.53
N LYS A 330 -13.18 3.20 -18.03
CA LYS A 330 -13.91 3.43 -19.28
C LYS A 330 -15.25 4.12 -19.08
N LEU A 331 -15.68 4.32 -17.82
CA LEU A 331 -16.94 5.00 -17.54
C LEU A 331 -16.82 6.50 -17.80
N THR A 332 -17.86 7.08 -18.39
CA THR A 332 -17.98 8.52 -18.57
C THR A 332 -18.11 9.21 -17.20
N PRO A 333 -17.70 10.48 -17.08
CA PRO A 333 -17.92 11.26 -15.86
C PRO A 333 -19.38 11.28 -15.40
N GLU A 334 -20.34 11.30 -16.33
CA GLU A 334 -21.78 11.26 -16.05
C GLU A 334 -22.18 9.93 -15.40
N ARG A 335 -21.71 8.80 -15.95
CA ARG A 335 -21.99 7.47 -15.39
C ARG A 335 -21.36 7.30 -14.01
N LYS A 336 -20.14 7.82 -13.80
CA LYS A 336 -19.48 7.83 -12.48
C LYS A 336 -20.28 8.60 -11.43
N ARG A 337 -20.77 9.80 -11.79
CA ARG A 337 -21.64 10.60 -10.91
C ARG A 337 -22.97 9.90 -10.63
N ALA A 338 -23.59 9.29 -11.64
CA ALA A 338 -24.84 8.55 -11.47
C ALA A 338 -24.72 7.34 -10.53
N LEU A 339 -23.54 6.70 -10.50
CA LEU A 339 -23.21 5.60 -9.60
C LEU A 339 -22.68 6.08 -8.23
N GLY A 340 -22.58 7.39 -7.99
CA GLY A 340 -22.05 7.93 -6.73
C GLY A 340 -20.57 7.64 -6.49
N ILE A 341 -19.80 7.38 -7.55
CA ILE A 341 -18.39 6.95 -7.41
C ILE A 341 -17.52 8.12 -6.98
N GLY A 342 -17.07 8.06 -5.72
CA GLY A 342 -16.05 8.96 -5.18
C GLY A 342 -14.65 8.64 -5.71
N GLN A 343 -13.72 9.57 -5.50
CA GLN A 343 -12.31 9.42 -5.85
C GLN A 343 -11.42 9.67 -4.64
N LEU A 344 -10.30 8.96 -4.57
CA LEU A 344 -9.25 9.25 -3.60
C LEU A 344 -8.63 10.63 -3.88
N PRO A 345 -8.07 11.28 -2.85
CA PRO A 345 -7.30 12.50 -3.02
C PRO A 345 -6.18 12.33 -4.05
N SER A 346 -6.01 13.35 -4.89
CA SER A 346 -5.02 13.39 -5.97
C SER A 346 -3.67 13.95 -5.54
N THR A 347 -3.60 14.52 -4.34
CA THR A 347 -2.38 15.13 -3.78
C THR A 347 -2.28 14.87 -2.28
N LEU A 348 -1.05 14.92 -1.75
CA LEU A 348 -0.80 14.80 -0.30
C LEU A 348 -1.53 15.91 0.46
N LYS A 349 -1.54 17.13 -0.05
CA LYS A 349 -2.27 18.25 0.57
C LYS A 349 -3.75 17.94 0.71
N GLU A 350 -4.40 17.52 -0.38
CA GLU A 350 -5.82 17.19 -0.36
C GLU A 350 -6.12 16.09 0.66
N ALA A 351 -5.33 15.02 0.71
CA ALA A 351 -5.50 13.96 1.69
C ALA A 351 -5.36 14.45 3.14
N LEU A 352 -4.40 15.34 3.40
CA LEU A 352 -4.21 15.93 4.73
C LEU A 352 -5.38 16.84 5.14
N GLU A 353 -5.97 17.59 4.21
CA GLU A 353 -7.16 18.39 4.51
C GLU A 353 -8.39 17.50 4.81
N GLU A 354 -8.57 16.41 4.07
CA GLU A 354 -9.64 15.43 4.34
C GLU A 354 -9.43 14.74 5.69
N MET A 355 -8.17 14.43 6.03
CA MET A 355 -7.81 13.83 7.32
C MET A 355 -8.16 14.74 8.51
N LYS A 356 -8.02 16.07 8.40
CA LYS A 356 -8.35 17.03 9.47
C LYS A 356 -9.81 16.95 9.92
N SER A 357 -10.72 16.61 9.02
CA SER A 357 -12.15 16.51 9.30
C SER A 357 -12.60 15.13 9.79
N ASP A 358 -11.69 14.15 9.91
CA ASP A 358 -12.05 12.77 10.23
C ASP A 358 -11.79 12.41 11.70
N ASP A 359 -12.86 12.40 12.49
CA ASP A 359 -12.84 12.06 13.92
C ASP A 359 -12.40 10.61 14.21
N VAL A 360 -12.62 9.68 13.28
CA VAL A 360 -12.23 8.27 13.47
C VAL A 360 -10.73 8.14 13.32
N ILE A 361 -10.14 8.76 12.30
CA ILE A 361 -8.70 8.78 12.09
C ILE A 361 -7.99 9.57 13.19
N HIS A 362 -8.53 10.72 13.60
CA HIS A 362 -8.00 11.49 14.73
C HIS A 362 -7.95 10.66 16.02
N ARG A 363 -9.04 9.99 16.40
CA ARG A 363 -9.05 9.12 17.59
C ARG A 363 -8.18 7.87 17.43
N ALA A 364 -8.08 7.33 16.22
CA ALA A 364 -7.22 6.18 15.94
C ALA A 364 -5.76 6.50 16.22
N LEU A 365 -5.26 7.67 15.78
CA LEU A 365 -3.88 8.10 16.00
C LEU A 365 -3.64 8.69 17.40
N GLY A 366 -4.64 9.37 17.98
CA GLY A 366 -4.45 10.21 19.16
C GLY A 366 -3.90 11.59 18.77
N SER A 367 -4.25 12.61 19.56
CA SER A 367 -4.07 14.02 19.17
C SER A 367 -2.61 14.37 18.86
N HIS A 368 -1.66 13.93 19.70
CA HIS A 368 -0.24 14.23 19.48
C HIS A 368 0.27 13.74 18.13
N ILE A 369 0.08 12.44 17.82
CA ILE A 369 0.53 11.86 16.55
C ILE A 369 -0.24 12.47 15.39
N PHE A 370 -1.55 12.69 15.54
CA PHE A 370 -2.37 13.27 14.47
C PHE A 370 -1.90 14.67 14.07
N ASP A 371 -1.77 15.58 15.03
CA ASP A 371 -1.36 16.97 14.79
C ASP A 371 0.05 17.04 14.22
N THR A 372 0.98 16.29 14.84
CA THR A 372 2.38 16.23 14.40
C THR A 372 2.50 15.61 13.00
N PHE A 373 1.72 14.58 12.69
CA PHE A 373 1.72 13.95 11.38
C PHE A 373 1.26 14.93 10.31
N ILE A 374 0.18 15.67 10.55
CA ILE A 374 -0.33 16.66 9.61
C ILE A 374 0.69 17.77 9.39
N GLU A 375 1.27 18.31 10.45
CA GLU A 375 2.31 19.34 10.35
C GLU A 375 3.51 18.85 9.53
N TYR A 376 4.05 17.68 9.91
CA TYR A 376 5.22 17.08 9.27
C TYR A 376 4.98 16.80 7.78
N LYS A 377 3.81 16.25 7.42
CA LYS A 377 3.47 15.93 6.04
C LYS A 377 3.04 17.12 5.20
N MET A 378 2.47 18.16 5.82
CA MET A 378 2.25 19.42 5.13
C MET A 378 3.58 20.09 4.78
N ASN A 379 4.58 20.02 5.68
CA ASN A 379 5.93 20.51 5.37
C ASN A 379 6.59 19.74 4.22
N ASP A 380 6.48 18.39 4.17
CA ASP A 380 6.93 17.59 3.02
C ASP A 380 6.31 18.10 1.69
N TRP A 381 4.99 18.38 1.70
CA TRP A 381 4.29 18.92 0.53
C TRP A 381 4.77 20.32 0.15
N LEU A 382 4.91 21.22 1.12
CA LEU A 382 5.36 22.60 0.86
C LEU A 382 6.79 22.62 0.30
N GLN A 383 7.69 21.79 0.83
CA GLN A 383 9.05 21.65 0.29
C GLN A 383 9.05 21.14 -1.15
N TYR A 384 8.18 20.18 -1.48
CA TYR A 384 8.00 19.72 -2.85
C TYR A 384 7.54 20.86 -3.78
N CYS A 385 6.59 21.70 -3.35
CA CYS A 385 6.12 22.84 -4.14
C CYS A 385 7.17 23.93 -4.37
N LEU A 386 8.18 24.05 -3.51
CA LEU A 386 9.27 25.01 -3.68
C LEU A 386 10.29 24.55 -4.74
N TYR A 387 10.30 23.26 -5.07
CA TYR A 387 11.24 22.70 -6.03
C TYR A 387 10.76 22.91 -7.46
N VAL A 388 11.44 23.80 -8.20
CA VAL A 388 11.23 23.97 -9.64
C VAL A 388 11.90 22.82 -10.38
N SER A 389 11.10 21.92 -10.93
CA SER A 389 11.59 20.75 -11.64
C SER A 389 12.19 21.11 -13.01
N PRO A 390 13.14 20.30 -13.53
CA PRO A 390 13.63 20.45 -14.90
C PRO A 390 12.50 20.45 -15.95
N TRP A 391 11.42 19.71 -15.72
CA TRP A 391 10.25 19.71 -16.59
C TRP A 391 9.54 21.07 -16.64
N GLU A 392 9.38 21.73 -15.49
CA GLU A 392 8.76 23.07 -15.43
C GLU A 392 9.60 24.11 -16.16
N ILE A 393 10.93 24.08 -15.99
CA ILE A 393 11.83 24.96 -16.74
C ILE A 393 11.65 24.73 -18.24
N MET A 394 11.68 23.49 -18.71
CA MET A 394 11.54 23.19 -20.14
C MET A 394 10.16 23.57 -20.71
N ARG A 395 9.11 23.47 -19.90
CA ARG A 395 7.74 23.74 -20.36
C ARG A 395 7.40 25.22 -20.39
N TYR A 396 7.92 25.99 -19.43
CA TYR A 396 7.47 27.36 -19.18
C TYR A 396 8.53 28.42 -19.44
N LEU A 397 9.82 28.06 -19.49
CA LEU A 397 10.88 29.00 -19.84
C LEU A 397 10.85 29.28 -21.35
N ASN A 398 10.02 30.26 -21.72
CA ASN A 398 9.90 30.75 -23.10
C ASN A 398 10.96 31.83 -23.34
N TYR A 399 11.98 31.53 -24.14
CA TYR A 399 12.94 32.50 -24.69
C TYR A 399 12.93 32.50 -26.22
#